data_AF-A0AAV8ZJZ7-F1
#
_entry.id   AF-A0AAV8ZJZ7-F1
#
_cell.length_a   1.000
_cell.length_b   1.000
_cell.length_c   1.000
_cell.angle_alpha   90.00
_cell.angle_beta   90.00
_cell.angle_gamma   90.00
#
_symmetry.space_group_name_H-M   'P 1'
#
loop_
_entity.id
_entity.type
_entity.pdbx_description
1 polymer ?
#
loop_
_entity_poly.entity_id
_entity_poly.type
_entity_poly.pdbx_seq_one_letter_code
_entity_poly.pdbx_strand_id
1 'polypeptide(L)'
;MTNANPSPTIETFADLLSQHADIFYTGRTAASLFRHWQTLRMYHLLPDQVLGPLPSSGRPIMTFNDAEELIQDSELSEPPDESLDKELKLQQRRNVKEIRQLENEVGRWNVLVDSVTGVCPGELDSQTLAVLRGRMVRYLMRSREISIGRSGKGHLVDIDLSLEGPAHKVSRRQATLR
;
A
#
# COMPACT_ATOMS: atom_id res chain seq x y z
N MET A 1 27.47 48.85 7.02
CA MET A 1 27.17 49.14 5.61
C MET A 1 26.36 47.97 5.08
N THR A 2 25.04 48.12 5.01
CA THR A 2 24.11 47.06 4.60
C THR A 2 24.04 47.06 3.08
N ASN A 3 24.74 46.13 2.43
CA ASN A 3 24.61 45.90 0.99
C ASN A 3 23.20 45.36 0.73
N ALA A 4 22.29 46.24 0.31
CA ALA A 4 21.03 45.85 -0.30
C ALA A 4 21.37 45.26 -1.68
N ASN A 5 21.67 43.97 -1.73
CA ASN A 5 21.87 43.30 -3.00
C ASN A 5 20.52 43.27 -3.74
N PRO A 6 20.42 43.86 -4.94
CA PRO A 6 19.19 43.76 -5.73
C PRO A 6 18.88 42.29 -6.00
N SER A 7 17.59 41.94 -6.01
CA SER A 7 17.16 40.59 -6.38
C SER A 7 17.77 40.21 -7.74
N PRO A 8 18.47 39.06 -7.84
CA PRO A 8 19.20 38.71 -9.05
C PRO A 8 18.22 38.54 -10.23
N THR A 9 18.59 39.08 -11.39
CA THR A 9 17.81 38.96 -12.63
C THR A 9 18.31 37.79 -13.46
N ILE A 10 17.56 37.39 -14.50
CA ILE A 10 17.96 36.30 -15.40
C ILE A 10 19.32 36.58 -16.05
N GLU A 11 19.63 37.85 -16.33
CA GLU A 11 20.92 38.30 -16.88
C GLU A 11 22.08 37.98 -15.92
N THR A 12 21.88 38.16 -14.62
CA THR A 12 22.87 37.80 -13.60
C THR A 12 23.25 36.32 -13.67
N PHE A 13 22.28 35.44 -13.96
CA PHE A 13 22.52 34.00 -14.11
C PHE A 13 23.13 33.63 -15.47
N ALA A 14 22.91 34.45 -16.50
CA ALA A 14 23.57 34.29 -17.79
C ALA A 14 25.06 34.64 -17.69
N ASP A 15 25.38 35.75 -17.04
CA ASP A 15 26.76 36.15 -16.77
C ASP A 15 27.48 35.11 -15.89
N LEU A 16 26.82 34.61 -14.85
CA LEU A 16 27.35 33.57 -13.96
C LEU A 16 27.66 32.25 -14.69
N LEU A 17 26.80 31.84 -15.63
CA LEU A 17 27.06 30.67 -16.47
C LEU A 17 28.25 30.89 -17.40
N SER A 18 28.41 32.10 -17.93
CA SER A 18 29.53 32.42 -18.83
C SER A 18 30.87 32.43 -18.09
N GLN A 19 30.89 32.89 -16.84
CA GLN A 19 32.10 33.00 -16.03
C GLN A 19 32.55 31.66 -15.43
N HIS A 20 31.62 30.72 -15.23
CA HIS A 20 31.86 29.45 -14.54
C HIS A 20 31.34 28.23 -15.32
N ALA A 21 31.58 28.22 -16.64
CA ALA A 21 31.07 27.18 -17.54
C ALA A 21 31.60 25.76 -17.24
N ASP A 22 32.71 25.65 -16.52
CA ASP A 22 33.35 24.40 -16.08
C ASP A 22 32.66 23.75 -14.86
N ILE A 23 31.95 24.54 -14.06
CA ILE A 23 31.25 24.07 -12.85
C ILE A 23 29.82 23.59 -13.19
N PHE A 24 29.16 24.24 -14.16
CA PHE A 24 27.77 23.93 -14.50
C PHE A 24 27.66 22.84 -15.58
N TYR A 25 26.62 22.01 -15.46
CA TYR A 25 26.28 21.03 -16.48
C TYR A 25 26.01 21.71 -17.84
N THR A 26 26.53 21.14 -18.93
CA THR A 26 26.53 21.76 -20.28
C THR A 26 25.13 22.09 -20.82
N GLY A 27 24.08 21.40 -20.36
CA GLY A 27 22.69 21.67 -20.72
C GLY A 27 21.97 22.72 -19.85
N ARG A 28 22.67 23.38 -18.91
CA ARG A 28 22.06 24.33 -17.98
C ARG A 28 21.87 25.70 -18.65
N THR A 29 20.65 26.26 -18.55
CA THR A 29 20.32 27.60 -19.05
C THR A 29 20.13 28.60 -17.92
N ALA A 30 20.32 29.89 -18.18
CA ALA A 30 20.13 30.96 -17.20
C ALA A 30 18.71 30.93 -16.58
N ALA A 31 17.68 30.72 -17.41
CA ALA A 31 16.29 30.57 -16.97
C ALA A 31 16.10 29.37 -16.03
N SER A 32 16.77 28.24 -16.31
CA SER A 32 16.69 27.07 -15.45
C SER A 32 17.35 27.32 -14.09
N LEU A 33 18.52 27.98 -14.05
CA LEU A 33 19.17 28.36 -12.77
C LEU A 33 18.33 29.34 -11.98
N PHE A 34 17.78 30.37 -12.64
CA PHE A 34 16.89 31.33 -12.00
C PHE A 34 15.67 30.64 -11.37
N ARG A 35 15.02 29.73 -12.10
CA ARG A 35 13.90 28.95 -11.57
C ARG A 35 14.30 28.11 -10.36
N HIS A 36 15.46 27.46 -10.41
CA HIS A 36 15.95 26.66 -9.29
C HIS A 36 16.28 27.53 -8.07
N TRP A 37 16.90 28.68 -8.27
CA TRP A 37 17.14 29.66 -7.23
C TRP A 37 15.82 30.16 -6.61
N GLN A 38 14.80 30.45 -7.43
CA GLN A 38 13.46 30.79 -6.95
C GLN A 38 12.83 29.65 -6.13
N THR A 39 13.02 28.40 -6.53
CA THR A 39 12.56 27.23 -5.76
C THR A 39 13.27 27.14 -4.41
N LEU A 40 14.61 27.27 -4.37
CA LEU A 40 15.37 27.31 -3.13
C LEU A 40 14.92 28.47 -2.23
N ARG A 41 14.63 29.62 -2.84
CA ARG A 41 14.07 30.78 -2.15
C ARG A 41 12.68 30.49 -1.56
N MET A 42 11.81 29.84 -2.30
CA MET A 42 10.48 29.48 -1.80
C MET A 42 10.56 28.53 -0.58
N TYR A 43 11.57 27.66 -0.53
CA TYR A 43 11.77 26.70 0.56
C TYR A 43 12.71 27.18 1.67
N HIS A 44 13.11 28.46 1.68
CA HIS A 44 14.02 29.01 2.68
C HIS A 44 15.37 28.29 2.79
N LEU A 45 15.88 27.78 1.67
CA LEU A 45 17.11 26.98 1.61
C LEU A 45 18.37 27.80 1.25
N LEU A 46 18.23 29.09 0.94
CA LEU A 46 19.37 29.94 0.63
C LEU A 46 20.00 30.52 1.91
N PRO A 47 21.33 30.70 1.96
CA PRO A 47 22.05 31.16 3.16
C PRO A 47 21.73 32.61 3.55
N ASP A 48 21.26 33.43 2.61
CA ASP A 48 20.74 34.78 2.84
C ASP A 48 19.29 34.80 3.37
N GLN A 49 18.62 33.65 3.40
CA GLN A 49 17.28 33.47 3.96
C GLN A 49 17.27 32.99 5.40
N VAL A 50 18.44 32.74 5.97
CA VAL A 50 18.56 32.50 7.40
C VAL A 50 18.00 33.73 8.09
N LEU A 51 16.85 33.57 8.74
CA LEU A 51 16.30 34.56 9.64
C LEU A 51 17.42 34.90 10.62
N GLY A 52 18.03 36.08 10.46
CA GLY A 52 18.97 36.60 11.45
C GLY A 52 18.31 36.62 12.84
N PRO A 53 19.11 36.70 13.92
CA PRO A 53 18.55 36.75 15.26
C PRO A 53 17.55 37.90 15.33
N LEU A 54 16.34 37.58 15.77
CA LEU A 54 15.24 38.41 16.29
C LEU A 54 15.07 39.80 15.65
N PRO A 55 13.86 40.17 15.15
CA PRO A 55 13.66 41.50 14.58
C PRO A 55 14.10 42.59 15.55
N SER A 56 15.00 43.45 15.08
CA SER A 56 15.44 44.69 15.74
C SER A 56 14.29 45.71 15.93
N SER A 57 13.05 45.31 15.59
CA SER A 57 11.83 46.09 15.63
C SER A 57 10.76 45.43 16.51
N GLY A 58 11.10 45.03 17.74
CA GLY A 58 10.18 44.89 18.88
C GLY A 58 8.91 44.02 18.75
N ARG A 59 8.71 43.31 17.64
CA ARG A 59 7.53 42.46 17.42
C ARG A 59 7.96 41.00 17.40
N PRO A 60 7.50 40.18 18.36
CA PRO A 60 7.79 38.75 18.38
C PRO A 60 7.28 38.08 17.10
N ILE A 61 8.11 37.22 16.51
CA ILE A 61 7.68 36.32 15.45
C ILE A 61 6.88 35.21 16.13
N MET A 62 5.59 35.10 15.80
CA MET A 62 4.72 34.05 16.30
C MET A 62 5.23 32.69 15.82
N THR A 63 5.54 31.80 16.76
CA THR A 63 6.00 30.45 16.45
C THR A 63 4.82 29.55 16.09
N PHE A 64 5.08 28.39 15.50
CA PHE A 64 4.04 27.40 15.23
C PHE A 64 3.30 26.96 16.51
N ASN A 65 4.00 26.91 17.64
CA ASN A 65 3.40 26.58 18.94
C ASN A 65 2.48 27.69 19.45
N ASP A 66 2.88 28.96 19.27
CA ASP A 66 2.03 30.12 19.60
C ASP A 66 0.79 30.18 18.70
N ALA A 67 0.92 29.77 17.44
CA ALA A 67 -0.19 29.68 16.49
C ALA A 67 -1.16 28.56 16.85
N GLU A 68 -0.66 27.40 17.29
CA GLU A 68 -1.46 26.26 17.73
C GLU A 68 -2.27 26.60 18.98
N GLU A 69 -1.69 27.32 19.95
CA GLU A 69 -2.37 27.75 21.17
C GLU A 69 -3.49 28.79 20.91
N LEU A 70 -3.45 29.47 19.76
CA LEU A 70 -4.51 30.39 19.31
C LEU A 70 -5.68 29.68 18.62
N ILE A 71 -5.54 28.40 18.25
CA ILE A 71 -6.62 27.64 17.63
C ILE A 71 -7.55 27.13 18.74
N GLN A 72 -8.82 27.49 18.66
CA GLN A 72 -9.82 27.03 19.61
C GLN A 72 -10.56 25.82 19.04
N ASP A 73 -10.45 24.65 19.68
CA ASP A 73 -11.07 23.40 19.21
C ASP A 73 -12.58 23.50 18.94
N SER A 74 -13.28 24.39 19.64
CA SER A 74 -14.70 24.65 19.41
C SER A 74 -15.00 25.29 18.04
N GLU A 75 -14.03 25.95 17.41
CA GLU A 75 -14.13 26.50 16.06
C GLU A 75 -13.87 25.45 14.96
N LEU A 76 -13.30 24.30 15.33
CA LEU A 76 -13.05 23.18 14.41
C LEU A 76 -14.25 22.23 14.27
N SER A 77 -15.25 22.36 15.16
CA SER A 77 -16.48 21.56 15.08
C SER A 77 -17.44 22.19 14.08
N GLU A 78 -17.48 21.63 12.87
CA GLU A 78 -18.58 21.94 11.95
C GLU A 78 -19.92 21.43 12.52
N PRO A 79 -21.04 22.14 12.27
CA PRO A 79 -22.35 21.64 12.64
C PRO A 79 -22.60 20.29 11.94
N PRO A 80 -23.19 19.31 12.64
CA PRO A 80 -23.41 17.98 12.05
C PRO A 80 -24.23 18.08 10.76
N ASP A 81 -23.68 17.56 9.66
CA ASP A 81 -24.39 17.51 8.39
C ASP A 81 -25.48 16.45 8.43
N GLU A 82 -26.71 16.87 8.74
CA GLU A 82 -27.87 15.99 8.79
C GLU A 82 -28.12 15.25 7.46
N SER A 83 -27.73 15.82 6.32
CA SER A 83 -27.94 15.23 5.01
C SER A 83 -26.99 14.05 4.79
N LEU A 84 -25.72 14.24 5.13
CA LEU A 84 -24.70 13.19 5.13
C LEU A 84 -25.06 12.08 6.11
N ASP A 85 -25.51 12.42 7.32
CA ASP A 85 -25.94 11.46 8.33
C ASP A 85 -27.12 10.59 7.86
N LYS A 86 -28.09 11.19 7.16
CA LYS A 86 -29.23 10.46 6.59
C LYS A 86 -28.79 9.52 5.49
N GLU A 87 -27.88 9.96 4.61
CA GLU A 87 -27.31 9.11 3.56
C GLU A 87 -26.51 7.94 4.15
N LEU A 88 -25.63 8.21 5.11
CA LEU A 88 -24.82 7.19 5.78
C LEU A 88 -25.70 6.11 6.44
N LYS A 89 -26.79 6.52 7.09
CA LYS A 89 -27.77 5.59 7.68
C LYS A 89 -28.48 4.74 6.62
N LEU A 90 -28.82 5.31 5.47
CA LEU A 90 -29.43 4.56 4.36
C LEU A 90 -28.44 3.55 3.76
N GLN A 91 -27.19 3.95 3.55
CA GLN A 91 -26.14 3.06 3.05
C GLN A 91 -25.85 1.94 4.04
N GLN A 92 -25.73 2.25 5.33
CA GLN A 92 -25.53 1.24 6.37
C GLN A 92 -26.65 0.19 6.37
N ARG A 93 -27.91 0.62 6.21
CA ARG A 93 -29.05 -0.30 6.09
C ARG A 93 -28.98 -1.17 4.84
N ARG A 94 -28.50 -0.65 3.71
CA ARG A 94 -28.28 -1.42 2.48
C ARG A 94 -27.18 -2.45 2.67
N ASN A 95 -26.03 -2.03 3.18
CA ASN A 95 -24.88 -2.91 3.43
C ASN A 95 -25.24 -4.06 4.38
N VAL A 96 -25.95 -3.76 5.48
CA VAL A 96 -26.40 -4.81 6.41
C VAL A 96 -27.35 -5.80 5.74
N LYS A 97 -28.23 -5.35 4.84
CA LYS A 97 -29.11 -6.26 4.08
C LYS A 97 -28.33 -7.13 3.11
N GLU A 98 -27.37 -6.53 2.39
CA GLU A 98 -26.52 -7.24 1.44
C GLU A 98 -25.64 -8.28 2.14
N ILE A 99 -25.02 -7.92 3.26
CA ILE A 99 -24.25 -8.86 4.09
C ILE A 99 -25.13 -10.05 4.50
N ARG A 100 -26.31 -9.79 5.06
CA ARG A 100 -27.24 -10.87 5.45
C ARG A 100 -27.68 -11.72 4.28
N GLN A 101 -27.89 -11.10 3.12
CA GLN A 101 -28.21 -11.84 1.90
C GLN A 101 -27.04 -12.77 1.55
N LEU A 102 -25.82 -12.23 1.43
CA LEU A 102 -24.61 -12.98 1.11
C LEU A 102 -24.35 -14.10 2.11
N GLU A 103 -24.48 -13.86 3.41
CA GLU A 103 -24.36 -14.89 4.46
C GLU A 103 -25.36 -16.03 4.25
N ASN A 104 -26.61 -15.70 3.93
CA ASN A 104 -27.63 -16.69 3.60
C ASN A 104 -27.30 -17.46 2.30
N GLU A 105 -26.75 -16.80 1.29
CA GLU A 105 -26.36 -17.48 0.05
C GLU A 105 -25.16 -18.40 0.28
N VAL A 106 -24.13 -17.94 1.00
CA VAL A 106 -22.94 -18.71 1.38
C VAL A 106 -23.34 -19.99 2.11
N GLY A 107 -24.30 -19.92 3.04
CA GLY A 107 -24.86 -21.11 3.69
C GLY A 107 -25.44 -22.12 2.69
N ARG A 108 -26.21 -21.66 1.70
CA ARG A 108 -26.76 -22.53 0.63
C ARG A 108 -25.68 -23.10 -0.27
N TRP A 109 -24.69 -22.29 -0.65
CA TRP A 109 -23.55 -22.73 -1.46
C TRP A 109 -22.72 -23.79 -0.74
N ASN A 110 -22.52 -23.66 0.57
CA ASN A 110 -21.83 -24.67 1.37
C ASN A 110 -22.56 -26.03 1.35
N VAL A 111 -23.89 -26.05 1.46
CA VAL A 111 -24.67 -27.29 1.37
C VAL A 111 -24.56 -27.94 -0.01
N LEU A 112 -24.63 -27.13 -1.07
CA LEU A 112 -24.45 -27.62 -2.44
C LEU A 112 -23.04 -28.19 -2.65
N VAL A 113 -22.01 -27.50 -2.18
CA VAL A 113 -20.63 -28.00 -2.23
C VAL A 113 -20.49 -29.29 -1.44
N ASP A 114 -21.06 -29.38 -0.23
CA ASP A 114 -20.99 -30.58 0.60
C ASP A 114 -21.69 -31.78 -0.07
N SER A 115 -22.88 -31.59 -0.64
CA SER A 115 -23.58 -32.65 -1.37
C SER A 115 -22.85 -33.15 -2.63
N VAL A 116 -22.08 -32.29 -3.31
CA VAL A 116 -21.34 -32.65 -4.52
C VAL A 116 -19.93 -33.19 -4.20
N THR A 117 -19.30 -32.67 -3.15
CA THR A 117 -17.90 -32.98 -2.81
C THR A 117 -17.74 -33.92 -1.61
N GLY A 118 -18.79 -34.16 -0.84
CA GLY A 118 -18.79 -34.97 0.39
C GLY A 118 -17.93 -34.37 1.51
N VAL A 119 -17.74 -33.04 1.52
CA VAL A 119 -16.80 -32.35 2.41
C VAL A 119 -17.44 -31.10 3.02
N CYS A 120 -17.58 -31.11 4.34
CA CYS A 120 -17.76 -29.91 5.16
C CYS A 120 -16.45 -29.10 5.20
N PRO A 121 -16.42 -27.84 4.71
CA PRO A 121 -15.27 -26.97 4.88
C PRO A 121 -15.19 -26.53 6.35
N GLY A 122 -14.42 -27.25 7.17
CA GLY A 122 -14.17 -26.87 8.57
C GLY A 122 -13.72 -27.99 9.49
N GLU A 123 -14.11 -29.24 9.23
CA GLU A 123 -13.72 -30.38 10.08
C GLU A 123 -12.65 -31.21 9.40
N LEU A 124 -11.40 -31.00 9.83
CA LEU A 124 -10.40 -32.07 9.79
C LEU A 124 -10.85 -33.10 10.83
N ASP A 125 -11.13 -34.33 10.41
CA ASP A 125 -11.39 -35.38 11.39
C ASP A 125 -10.15 -35.60 12.28
N SER A 126 -10.32 -36.27 13.43
CA SER A 126 -9.24 -36.47 14.41
C SER A 126 -8.01 -37.22 13.87
N GLN A 127 -8.10 -37.78 12.67
CA GLN A 127 -7.07 -38.57 12.03
C GLN A 127 -6.40 -37.85 10.84
N THR A 128 -6.96 -36.74 10.35
CA THR A 128 -6.38 -35.97 9.25
C THR A 128 -5.47 -34.88 9.79
N LEU A 129 -4.17 -35.02 9.52
CA LEU A 129 -3.13 -34.08 9.94
C LEU A 129 -3.10 -32.83 9.06
N ALA A 130 -3.31 -33.02 7.75
CA ALA A 130 -3.27 -31.95 6.77
C ALA A 130 -4.08 -32.32 5.53
N VAL A 131 -4.39 -31.32 4.71
CA VAL A 131 -5.18 -31.48 3.48
C VAL A 131 -4.45 -30.81 2.34
N LEU A 132 -4.22 -31.53 1.24
CA LEU A 132 -3.81 -30.95 -0.02
C LEU A 132 -5.02 -30.84 -0.94
N ARG A 133 -5.45 -29.62 -1.24
CA ARG A 133 -6.59 -29.36 -2.13
C ARG A 133 -6.08 -28.95 -3.51
N GLY A 134 -6.43 -29.74 -4.53
CA GLY A 134 -6.27 -29.38 -5.93
C GLY A 134 -7.59 -28.89 -6.54
N ARG A 135 -7.65 -28.86 -7.87
CA ARG A 135 -8.84 -28.40 -8.60
C ARG A 135 -9.91 -29.49 -8.64
N MET A 136 -9.49 -30.73 -8.86
CA MET A 136 -10.39 -31.86 -9.05
C MET A 136 -10.41 -32.79 -7.83
N VAL A 137 -9.33 -32.84 -7.05
CA VAL A 137 -9.16 -33.80 -5.96
C VAL A 137 -8.71 -33.10 -4.68
N ARG A 138 -9.08 -33.71 -3.56
CA ARG A 138 -8.63 -33.31 -2.22
C ARG A 138 -8.01 -34.53 -1.56
N TYR A 139 -6.76 -34.40 -1.12
CA TYR A 139 -6.02 -35.47 -0.44
C TYR A 139 -5.99 -35.21 1.06
N LEU A 140 -6.47 -36.18 1.84
CA LEU A 140 -6.40 -36.15 3.31
C LEU A 140 -5.12 -36.84 3.76
N MET A 141 -4.21 -36.11 4.38
CA MET A 141 -2.97 -36.64 4.90
C MET A 141 -3.19 -37.18 6.31
N ARG A 142 -3.07 -38.49 6.49
CA ARG A 142 -3.22 -39.18 7.80
C ARG A 142 -1.91 -39.73 8.34
N SER A 143 -0.90 -39.86 7.49
CA SER A 143 0.44 -40.34 7.87
C SER A 143 1.40 -39.16 8.09
N ARG A 144 2.40 -39.36 8.96
CA ARG A 144 3.45 -38.35 9.20
C ARG A 144 4.43 -38.21 8.04
N GLU A 145 4.67 -39.30 7.32
CA GLU A 145 5.43 -39.28 6.06
C GLU A 145 4.46 -39.49 4.91
N ILE A 146 4.50 -38.59 3.92
CA ILE A 146 3.61 -38.60 2.75
C ILE A 146 4.46 -38.45 1.48
N SER A 147 4.30 -39.38 0.56
CA SER A 147 4.89 -39.33 -0.77
C SER A 147 3.93 -38.70 -1.78
N ILE A 148 4.43 -37.73 -2.55
CA ILE A 148 3.67 -36.98 -3.55
C ILE A 148 4.30 -37.22 -4.92
N GLY A 149 3.48 -37.53 -5.92
CA GLY A 149 3.98 -37.70 -7.27
C GLY A 149 2.92 -38.25 -8.21
N ARG A 150 3.33 -39.18 -9.06
CA ARG A 150 2.47 -39.82 -10.06
C ARG A 150 2.60 -41.32 -9.96
N SER A 151 1.48 -42.02 -9.73
CA SER A 151 1.52 -43.49 -9.68
C SER A 151 1.83 -44.09 -11.06
N GLY A 152 2.44 -45.26 -11.04
CA GLY A 152 2.74 -46.03 -12.24
C GLY A 152 3.10 -47.47 -11.90
N LYS A 153 3.46 -48.27 -12.91
CA LYS A 153 3.89 -49.66 -12.68
C LYS A 153 5.09 -49.69 -11.73
N GLY A 154 4.90 -50.29 -10.56
CA GLY A 154 5.92 -50.44 -9.52
C GLY A 154 6.21 -49.17 -8.69
N HIS A 155 5.42 -48.10 -8.85
CA HIS A 155 5.56 -46.89 -8.02
C HIS A 155 4.20 -46.43 -7.54
N LEU A 156 3.97 -46.60 -6.23
CA LEU A 156 2.78 -46.13 -5.52
C LEU A 156 3.18 -44.92 -4.68
N VAL A 157 2.35 -43.89 -4.71
CA VAL A 157 2.50 -42.68 -3.90
C VAL A 157 1.23 -42.47 -3.09
N ASP A 158 1.34 -41.83 -1.93
CA ASP A 158 0.21 -41.51 -1.06
C ASP A 158 -0.68 -40.43 -1.69
N ILE A 159 -0.07 -39.47 -2.40
CA ILE A 159 -0.75 -38.41 -3.13
C ILE A 159 -0.39 -38.52 -4.61
N ASP A 160 -1.34 -39.00 -5.41
CA ASP A 160 -1.20 -39.16 -6.85
C ASP A 160 -1.80 -38.00 -7.65
N LEU A 161 -0.95 -37.06 -8.04
CA LEU A 161 -1.34 -35.88 -8.79
C LEU A 161 -1.84 -36.18 -10.21
N SER A 162 -1.78 -37.42 -10.71
CA SER A 162 -2.43 -37.77 -11.98
C SER A 162 -3.95 -37.72 -11.93
N LEU A 163 -4.55 -37.76 -10.74
CA LEU A 163 -5.98 -37.62 -10.59
C LEU A 163 -6.46 -36.16 -10.83
N GLU A 164 -5.55 -35.18 -10.86
CA GLU A 164 -5.86 -33.79 -11.22
C GLU A 164 -5.95 -33.56 -12.74
N GLY A 165 -5.45 -34.49 -13.55
CA GLY A 165 -5.45 -34.38 -15.01
C GLY A 165 -4.14 -34.85 -15.67
N PRO A 166 -3.84 -34.38 -16.91
CA PRO A 166 -2.67 -34.84 -17.66
C PRO A 166 -1.34 -34.61 -16.91
N ALA A 167 -0.75 -35.70 -16.40
CA ALA A 167 0.39 -35.65 -15.49
C ALA A 167 1.74 -36.03 -16.12
N HIS A 168 1.91 -35.86 -17.44
CA HIS A 168 3.15 -36.20 -18.14
C HIS A 168 4.37 -35.40 -17.65
N LYS A 169 4.16 -34.23 -17.04
CA LYS A 169 5.22 -33.39 -16.42
C LYS A 169 5.47 -33.70 -14.95
N VAL A 170 4.67 -34.58 -14.34
CA VAL A 170 4.78 -34.91 -12.92
C VAL A 170 5.70 -36.12 -12.75
N SER A 171 6.73 -35.96 -11.91
CA SER A 171 7.62 -37.06 -11.55
C SER A 171 6.86 -38.16 -10.81
N ARG A 172 7.33 -39.40 -10.95
CA ARG A 172 6.78 -40.53 -10.18
C ARG A 172 6.89 -40.27 -8.66
N ARG A 173 8.01 -39.67 -8.23
CA ARG A 173 8.24 -39.16 -6.87
C ARG A 173 8.65 -37.70 -6.97
N GLN A 174 7.70 -36.80 -6.82
CA GLN A 174 7.92 -35.36 -6.94
C GLN A 174 8.41 -34.77 -5.62
N ALA A 175 7.84 -35.20 -4.50
CA ALA A 175 8.18 -34.72 -3.17
C ALA A 175 7.86 -35.77 -2.10
N THR A 176 8.46 -35.60 -0.93
CA THR A 176 8.11 -36.33 0.29
C THR A 176 8.03 -35.33 1.44
N LEU A 177 6.93 -35.36 2.18
CA LEU A 177 6.73 -34.61 3.41
C LEU A 177 7.07 -35.54 4.59
N ARG A 178 7.82 -35.05 5.57
CA ARG A 178 8.26 -35.76 6.78
C ARG A 178 8.14 -34.86 8.00
#